data_AF-A0A9E1WAY6-F1
#
_entry.id   AF-A0A9E1WAY6-F1
#
_cell.length_a   1.000
_cell.length_b   1.000
_cell.length_c   1.000
_cell.angle_alpha   90.00
_cell.angle_beta   90.00
_cell.angle_gamma   90.00
#
_symmetry.space_group_name_H-M   'P 1'
#
loop_
_entity.id
_entity.type
_entity.pdbx_description
1 polymer ?
#
loop_
_entity_poly.entity_id
_entity_poly.type
_entity_poly.pdbx_seq_one_letter_code
_entity_poly.pdbx_strand_id
1 'polypeptide(L)'
;VVIVQIEKKTGRLVGSPDIISRGFVLMKEQRELIKSTRDTVKKAIVDTDKKSAADPKYIRNQIRDKVGKFLFKKTERRPMVLPVIIEV
;
A
#
# COMPACT_ATOMS: atom_id res chain seq x y z
N VAL A 1 3.98 2.40 -7.60
CA VAL A 1 2.74 3.16 -7.32
C VAL A 1 1.75 2.22 -6.66
N VAL A 2 1.12 2.65 -5.58
CA VAL A 2 0.11 1.88 -4.85
C VAL A 2 -1.17 2.69 -4.85
N ILE A 3 -2.26 2.16 -5.42
CA ILE A 3 -3.55 2.83 -5.52
C ILE A 3 -4.52 2.11 -4.58
N VAL A 4 -5.18 2.87 -3.72
CA VAL A 4 -6.18 2.34 -2.78
C VAL A 4 -7.44 3.19 -2.82
N GLN A 5 -8.58 2.53 -2.74
CA GLN A 5 -9.86 3.19 -2.56
C GLN A 5 -10.25 3.05 -1.09
N ILE A 6 -10.66 4.14 -0.45
CA ILE A 6 -11.08 4.13 0.95
C ILE A 6 -12.45 4.81 1.07
N GLU A 7 -13.26 4.31 1.98
CA GLU A 7 -14.52 4.98 2.33
C GLU A 7 -14.20 6.25 3.13
N LYS A 8 -14.71 7.40 2.69
CA LYS A 8 -14.37 8.70 3.27
C LYS A 8 -14.67 8.82 4.78
N LYS A 9 -15.71 8.15 5.27
CA LYS A 9 -16.16 8.27 6.68
C LYS A 9 -15.43 7.34 7.63
N THR A 10 -15.24 6.08 7.24
CA THR A 10 -14.62 5.07 8.12
C THR A 10 -13.15 4.84 7.84
N GLY A 11 -12.62 5.30 6.70
CA GLY A 11 -11.26 5.00 6.27
C GLY A 11 -11.02 3.55 5.86
N ARG A 12 -12.10 2.76 5.75
CA ARG A 12 -12.02 1.35 5.40
C ARG A 12 -11.62 1.20 3.94
N LEU A 13 -10.77 0.22 3.68
CA LEU A 13 -10.40 -0.15 2.33
C LEU A 13 -11.63 -0.66 1.56
N VAL A 14 -11.85 -0.07 0.39
CA VAL A 14 -12.84 -0.51 -0.59
C VAL A 14 -12.12 -1.31 -1.67
N GLY A 15 -12.50 -2.58 -1.83
CA GLY A 15 -11.89 -3.48 -2.81
C GLY A 15 -10.45 -3.88 -2.49
N SER A 16 -9.66 -4.18 -3.52
CA SER A 16 -8.26 -4.57 -3.38
C SER A 16 -7.32 -3.48 -3.90
N PRO A 17 -6.16 -3.24 -3.24
CA PRO A 17 -5.17 -2.29 -3.72
C PRO A 17 -4.63 -2.69 -5.09
N ASP A 18 -4.48 -1.70 -5.96
CA ASP A 18 -3.77 -1.86 -7.22
C ASP A 18 -2.29 -1.45 -7.05
N ILE A 19 -1.40 -2.22 -7.65
CA ILE A 19 0.04 -2.02 -7.54
C ILE A 19 0.58 -1.96 -8.94
N ILE A 20 1.29 -0.88 -9.25
CA ILE A 20 1.97 -0.69 -10.52
C ILE A 20 3.45 -0.49 -10.21
N SER A 21 4.29 -1.41 -10.70
CA SER A 21 5.75 -1.30 -10.59
C SER A 21 6.30 -0.61 -11.84
N ARG A 22 7.20 0.36 -11.67
CA ARG A 22 7.95 1.00 -12.76
C ARG A 22 9.44 1.03 -12.37
N GLY A 23 10.30 0.46 -13.21
CA GLY A 23 11.76 0.45 -13.01
C GLY A 23 12.26 -0.35 -11.79
N PHE A 24 11.41 -1.15 -11.14
CA PHE A 24 11.77 -1.94 -9.97
C PHE A 24 11.67 -3.44 -10.25
N VAL A 25 10.46 -3.93 -10.53
CA VAL A 25 10.19 -5.35 -10.78
C VAL A 25 9.25 -5.53 -11.96
N LEU A 26 9.50 -6.57 -12.77
CA LEU A 26 8.62 -6.95 -13.87
C LEU A 26 7.46 -7.78 -13.31
N MET A 27 6.23 -7.28 -13.45
CA MET A 27 5.06 -7.86 -12.76
C MET A 27 4.75 -9.29 -13.20
N LYS A 28 5.12 -9.67 -14.43
CA LYS A 28 4.90 -11.02 -14.97
C LYS A 28 5.76 -12.07 -14.27
N GLU A 29 6.97 -11.71 -13.87
CA GLU A 29 7.98 -12.61 -13.29
C GLU A 29 7.89 -12.67 -11.75
N GLN A 30 7.39 -11.61 -11.11
CA GLN A 30 7.38 -11.50 -9.65
C GLN A 30 5.97 -11.43 -9.05
N ARG A 31 5.09 -12.35 -9.47
CA ARG A 31 3.69 -12.40 -9.01
C ARG A 31 3.56 -12.50 -7.49
N GLU A 32 4.38 -13.34 -6.86
CA GLU A 32 4.36 -13.54 -5.40
C GLU A 32 4.80 -12.31 -4.62
N LEU A 33 5.80 -11.57 -5.11
CA LEU A 33 6.23 -10.32 -4.46
C LEU A 33 5.11 -9.27 -4.54
N ILE A 34 4.47 -9.13 -5.70
CA ILE A 34 3.35 -8.20 -5.89
C ILE A 34 2.16 -8.59 -5.00
N LYS A 35 1.82 -9.88 -4.94
CA LYS A 35 0.75 -10.40 -4.06
C LYS A 35 1.06 -10.10 -2.59
N SER A 36 2.26 -10.43 -2.12
CA SER A 36 2.69 -10.15 -0.75
C SER A 36 2.73 -8.65 -0.43
N THR A 37 3.08 -7.82 -1.42
CA THR A 37 3.03 -6.36 -1.29
C THR A 37 1.58 -5.89 -1.10
N ARG A 38 0.64 -6.44 -1.89
CA ARG A 38 -0.79 -6.14 -1.76
C ARG A 38 -1.32 -6.50 -0.38
N ASP A 39 -0.94 -7.66 0.14
CA ASP A 39 -1.35 -8.10 1.47
C ASP A 39 -0.74 -7.21 2.57
N THR A 40 0.49 -6.74 2.37
CA THR A 40 1.14 -5.77 3.27
C THR A 40 0.38 -4.44 3.29
N VAL A 41 -0.08 -3.94 2.14
CA VAL A 41 -0.90 -2.72 2.05
C VAL A 41 -2.23 -2.90 2.79
N LYS A 42 -2.91 -4.04 2.58
CA LYS A 42 -4.16 -4.34 3.29
C LYS A 42 -3.98 -4.31 4.80
N LYS A 43 -2.92 -4.95 5.31
CA LYS A 43 -2.59 -4.95 6.74
C LYS A 43 -2.27 -3.55 7.25
N ALA A 44 -1.52 -2.75 6.49
CA ALA A 44 -1.20 -1.38 6.88
C ALA A 44 -2.46 -0.50 7.07
N ILE A 45 -3.50 -0.72 6.26
CA ILE A 45 -4.77 0.02 6.39
C ILE A 45 -5.62 -0.55 7.54
N VAL A 46 -5.68 -1.86 7.71
CA VAL A 46 -6.45 -2.50 8.80
C VAL A 46 -5.86 -2.18 10.17
N ASP A 47 -4.54 -2.12 10.30
CA ASP A 47 -3.83 -1.80 11.54
C ASP A 47 -3.89 -0.30 11.91
N THR A 48 -4.57 0.52 11.10
CA THR A 48 -4.74 1.94 11.38
C THR A 48 -5.71 2.15 12.54
N ASP A 49 -5.33 3.01 13.50
CA ASP A 49 -6.17 3.40 14.64
C ASP A 49 -7.53 3.92 14.14
N LYS A 50 -8.63 3.42 14.71
CA LYS A 50 -10.01 3.82 14.37
C LYS A 50 -10.22 5.33 14.48
N LYS A 51 -9.47 6.03 15.33
CA LYS A 51 -9.53 7.50 15.46
C LYS A 51 -8.91 8.24 14.28
N SER A 52 -7.95 7.62 13.59
CA SER A 52 -7.19 8.21 12.48
C SER A 52 -7.45 7.51 11.13
N ALA A 53 -8.32 6.49 11.12
CA ALA A 53 -8.61 5.68 9.94
C ALA A 53 -9.09 6.52 8.76
N ALA A 54 -9.88 7.55 8.99
CA ALA A 54 -10.38 8.41 7.93
C ALA A 54 -9.38 9.48 7.45
N ASP A 55 -8.16 9.60 8.02
CA ASP A 55 -7.18 10.59 7.55
C ASP A 55 -6.35 10.05 6.36
N PRO A 56 -6.54 10.57 5.13
CA PRO A 56 -5.82 10.11 3.97
C PRO A 56 -4.31 10.35 4.07
N LYS A 57 -3.87 11.38 4.80
CA LYS A 57 -2.44 11.68 5.00
C LYS A 57 -1.79 10.63 5.88
N TYR A 58 -2.47 10.22 6.95
CA TYR A 58 -2.02 9.12 7.81
C TYR A 58 -1.90 7.82 7.03
N ILE A 59 -2.93 7.45 6.27
CA ILE A 59 -2.93 6.23 5.43
C ILE A 59 -1.78 6.26 4.41
N ARG A 60 -1.56 7.38 3.72
CA ARG A 60 -0.42 7.53 2.78
C ARG A 60 0.91 7.22 3.47
N ASN A 61 1.13 7.79 4.65
CA ASN A 61 2.37 7.59 5.39
C ASN A 61 2.54 6.13 5.84
N GLN A 62 1.49 5.52 6.39
CA GLN A 62 1.51 4.11 6.79
C GLN A 62 1.83 3.17 5.62
N ILE A 63 1.19 3.36 4.47
CA ILE A 63 1.45 2.56 3.28
C ILE A 63 2.90 2.73 2.84
N ARG A 64 3.39 3.96 2.74
CA ARG A 64 4.78 4.25 2.34
C ARG A 64 5.79 3.54 3.24
N ASP A 65 5.60 3.63 4.56
CA ASP A 65 6.55 3.09 5.53
C ASP A 65 6.53 1.56 5.59
N LYS A 66 5.33 0.98 5.68
CA LYS A 66 5.17 -0.48 5.81
C LYS A 66 5.60 -1.19 4.53
N VAL A 67 5.18 -0.69 3.37
CA VAL A 67 5.57 -1.26 2.06
C VAL A 67 7.06 -1.04 1.81
N GLY A 68 7.59 0.15 2.10
CA GLY A 68 9.03 0.42 1.95
C GLY A 68 9.89 -0.53 2.78
N LYS A 69 9.54 -0.75 4.05
CA LYS A 69 10.22 -1.73 4.93
C LYS A 69 10.10 -3.16 4.41
N PHE A 70 8.92 -3.56 3.95
CA PHE A 70 8.69 -4.90 3.39
C PHE A 70 9.55 -5.15 2.14
N LEU A 71 9.54 -4.20 1.18
CA LEU A 71 10.30 -4.34 -0.06
C LEU A 71 11.80 -4.37 0.20
N PHE A 72 12.31 -3.54 1.11
CA PHE A 72 13.72 -3.58 1.52
C PHE A 72 14.08 -4.93 2.15
N LYS A 73 13.27 -5.45 3.08
CA LYS A 73 13.52 -6.75 3.72
C LYS A 73 13.51 -7.91 2.72
N LYS A 74 12.70 -7.84 1.66
CA LYS A 74 12.57 -8.92 0.67
C LYS A 74 13.54 -8.83 -0.50
N THR A 75 14.02 -7.63 -0.84
CA THR A 75 14.77 -7.41 -2.09
C THR A 75 16.09 -6.66 -1.89
N GLU A 76 16.37 -6.20 -0.68
CA GLU A 76 17.50 -5.34 -0.30
C GLU A 76 17.59 -4.03 -1.10
N ARG A 77 16.51 -3.67 -1.80
CA ARG A 77 16.38 -2.43 -2.58
C ARG A 77 15.39 -1.49 -1.92
N ARG A 78 15.57 -0.19 -2.14
CA ARG A 78 14.70 0.88 -1.62
C ARG A 78 13.97 1.60 -2.76
N PRO A 79 12.99 0.95 -3.43
CA PRO A 79 12.22 1.60 -4.47
C PRO A 79 11.37 2.73 -3.91
N MET A 80 11.08 3.73 -4.75
CA MET A 80 10.14 4.79 -4.39
C MET A 80 8.72 4.24 -4.32
N VAL A 81 8.08 4.35 -3.15
CA VAL A 81 6.68 4.00 -2.93
C VAL A 81 5.84 5.27 -2.96
N LEU A 82 4.98 5.37 -3.97
CA LEU A 82 4.02 6.47 -4.13
C LEU A 82 2.59 5.95 -3.91
N PRO A 83 1.97 6.20 -2.74
CA PRO A 83 0.58 5.86 -2.46
C PRO A 83 -0.37 6.93 -3.02
N VAL A 84 -1.40 6.50 -3.73
CA VAL A 84 -2.51 7.32 -4.24
C VAL A 84 -3.77 6.84 -3.53
N ILE A 85 -4.44 7.75 -2.83
CA ILE A 85 -5.68 7.48 -2.10
C ILE A 85 -6.84 8.06 -2.89
N ILE A 86 -7.83 7.24 -3.18
CA ILE A 86 -9.09 7.65 -3.78
C ILE A 86 -10.16 7.49 -2.70
N GLU A 87 -10.79 8.60 -2.32
CA GLU A 87 -11.91 8.58 -1.39
C GLU A 87 -13.20 8.36 -2.17
N VAL A 88 -13.99 7.37 -1.74
CA VAL A 88 -15.32 7.05 -2.28
C VAL A 88 -16.41 7.20 -1.23
#